data_AF-A0A3D1QT62-F1
#
_entry.id   AF-A0A3D1QT62-F1
#
_cell.length_a   1.000
_cell.length_b   1.000
_cell.length_c   1.000
_cell.angle_alpha   90.00
_cell.angle_beta   90.00
_cell.angle_gamma   90.00
#
_symmetry.space_group_name_H-M   'P 1'
#
loop_
_entity.id
_entity.type
_entity.pdbx_description
1 polymer ?
#
loop_
_entity_poly.entity_id
_entity_poly.type
_entity_poly.pdbx_seq_one_letter_code
_entity_poly.pdbx_strand_id
1 'polypeptide(L)'
;MVLGGIAVGPAVLVGGFVLAHQGEKAKTKAVEYAGEVDRKVAQIDAAVALLSQAECRIEELSDVIAQLDERATGAIERLWSLDGAFDFSNDDHIRRFATAMQLTKALSELMRVEIFNDEGGVNQQTEQLIAQQWRLLSEIAP
;
A
#
# COMPACT_ATOMS: atom_id res chain seq x y z
N MET A 1 29.51 -84.48 26.84
CA MET A 1 29.17 -83.51 27.90
C MET A 1 30.40 -82.67 28.23
N VAL A 2 30.17 -81.42 28.61
CA VAL A 2 31.09 -80.32 28.99
C VAL A 2 31.27 -79.23 27.90
N LEU A 3 31.05 -78.01 28.41
CA LEU A 3 30.68 -76.72 27.82
C LEU A 3 31.72 -76.07 26.90
N GLY A 4 31.23 -75.25 25.96
CA GLY A 4 32.06 -74.22 25.31
C GLY A 4 31.30 -73.34 24.32
N GLY A 5 30.74 -72.22 24.79
CA GLY A 5 30.50 -71.05 23.93
C GLY A 5 29.06 -70.77 23.51
N ILE A 6 28.15 -70.51 24.45
CA ILE A 6 27.00 -69.65 24.14
C ILE A 6 27.58 -68.23 24.03
N ALA A 7 27.57 -67.68 22.82
CA ALA A 7 27.88 -66.29 22.58
C ALA A 7 26.84 -65.42 23.29
N VAL A 8 27.15 -65.01 24.53
CA VAL A 8 26.47 -63.92 25.20
C VAL A 8 26.93 -62.64 24.52
N GLY A 9 26.18 -62.21 23.50
CA GLY A 9 26.22 -60.84 23.03
C GLY A 9 25.20 -60.04 23.85
N PRO A 10 25.61 -59.05 24.66
CA PRO A 10 24.65 -58.12 25.24
C PRO A 10 24.02 -57.32 24.09
N ALA A 11 22.76 -57.60 23.78
CA ALA A 11 21.93 -56.71 22.96
C ALA A 11 21.59 -55.48 23.82
N VAL A 12 22.57 -54.61 24.03
CA VAL A 12 22.41 -53.37 24.78
C VAL A 12 22.17 -52.22 23.79
N LEU A 13 21.02 -51.55 23.98
CA LEU A 13 20.70 -50.17 23.57
C LEU A 13 20.23 -49.86 22.13
N VAL A 14 19.28 -50.60 21.55
CA VAL A 14 18.58 -50.12 20.33
C VAL A 14 17.41 -49.16 20.66
N GLY A 15 16.90 -49.16 21.90
CA GLY A 15 15.82 -48.25 22.31
C GLY A 15 16.24 -46.78 22.41
N GLY A 16 17.40 -46.51 23.00
CA GLY A 16 17.88 -45.13 23.24
C GLY A 16 18.27 -44.39 21.97
N PHE A 17 18.89 -45.07 20.99
CA PHE A 17 19.31 -44.47 19.72
C PHE A 17 18.11 -44.15 18.81
N VAL A 18 17.10 -45.01 18.75
CA VAL A 18 15.90 -44.76 17.93
C VAL A 18 15.05 -43.64 18.53
N LEU A 19 14.90 -43.59 19.86
CA LEU A 19 14.22 -42.49 20.56
C LEU A 19 14.98 -41.16 20.46
N ALA A 20 16.32 -41.16 20.60
CA ALA A 20 17.14 -39.97 20.39
C ALA A 20 17.07 -39.49 18.94
N HIS A 21 17.16 -40.40 17.96
CA HIS A 21 17.06 -40.06 16.54
C HIS A 21 15.68 -39.53 16.14
N GLN A 22 14.60 -40.07 16.72
CA GLN A 22 13.24 -39.57 16.50
C GLN A 22 12.97 -38.26 17.25
N GLY A 23 13.53 -38.08 18.45
CA GLY A 23 13.49 -36.83 19.20
C GLY A 23 14.26 -35.70 18.51
N GLU A 24 15.41 -36.03 17.93
CA GLU A 24 16.24 -35.09 17.16
C GLU A 24 15.58 -34.72 15.84
N LYS A 25 14.96 -35.66 15.13
CA LYS A 25 14.10 -35.37 13.97
C LYS A 25 12.87 -34.53 14.31
N ALA A 26 12.21 -34.80 15.44
CA ALA A 26 11.07 -34.01 15.90
C ALA A 26 11.50 -32.60 16.30
N LYS A 27 12.66 -32.44 16.95
CA LYS A 27 13.26 -31.15 17.28
C LYS A 27 13.64 -30.37 16.01
N THR A 28 14.26 -31.01 15.03
CA THR A 28 14.59 -30.38 13.74
C THR A 28 13.34 -29.91 13.03
N LYS A 29 12.31 -30.77 12.92
CA LYS A 29 11.01 -30.37 12.34
C LYS A 29 10.35 -29.23 13.10
N ALA A 30 10.41 -29.23 14.44
CA ALA A 30 9.84 -28.15 15.24
C ALA A 30 10.58 -26.81 15.02
N VAL A 31 11.91 -26.83 14.88
CA VAL A 31 12.70 -25.64 14.54
C VAL A 31 12.39 -25.15 13.13
N GLU A 32 12.22 -26.08 12.18
CA GLU A 32 11.88 -25.77 10.79
C GLU A 32 10.48 -25.14 10.67
N TYR A 33 9.49 -25.69 11.39
CA TYR A 33 8.15 -25.11 11.52
C TYR A 33 8.17 -23.75 12.22
N ALA A 34 8.96 -23.58 13.29
CA ALA A 34 9.11 -22.29 13.94
C ALA A 34 9.68 -21.24 12.97
N GLY A 35 10.71 -21.58 12.21
CA GLY A 35 11.27 -20.69 11.18
C GLY A 35 10.31 -20.42 10.02
N GLU A 36 9.40 -21.35 9.69
CA GLU A 36 8.31 -21.09 8.75
C GLU A 36 7.26 -20.13 9.32
N VAL A 37 6.86 -20.32 10.57
CA VAL A 37 5.95 -19.41 11.28
C VAL A 37 6.56 -18.01 11.37
N ASP A 38 7.84 -17.88 11.75
CA ASP A 38 8.53 -16.58 11.84
C ASP A 38 8.56 -15.86 10.48
N ARG A 39 8.82 -16.59 9.38
CA ARG A 39 8.73 -16.01 8.03
C ARG A 39 7.31 -15.55 7.70
N LYS A 40 6.29 -16.33 8.08
CA LYS A 40 4.89 -15.98 7.83
C LYS A 40 4.47 -14.75 8.64
N VAL A 41 4.90 -14.65 9.90
CA VAL A 41 4.70 -13.46 10.74
C VAL A 41 5.37 -12.26 10.09
N ALA A 42 6.64 -12.37 9.68
CA ALA A 42 7.33 -11.28 8.99
C ALA A 42 6.66 -10.83 7.68
N GLN A 43 6.09 -11.78 6.91
CA GLN A 43 5.30 -11.46 5.70
C GLN A 43 4.01 -10.71 6.04
N ILE A 44 3.32 -11.11 7.11
CA ILE A 44 2.11 -10.42 7.58
C ILE A 44 2.45 -9.03 8.09
N ASP A 45 3.51 -8.87 8.88
CA ASP A 45 3.95 -7.56 9.40
C ASP A 45 4.30 -6.60 8.25
N ALA A 46 4.98 -7.11 7.22
CA ALA A 46 5.27 -6.33 6.01
C ALA A 46 3.99 -5.92 5.26
N ALA A 47 3.01 -6.81 5.15
CA ALA A 47 1.72 -6.50 4.53
C ALA A 47 0.92 -5.47 5.34
N VAL A 48 0.91 -5.58 6.68
CA VAL A 48 0.28 -4.59 7.57
C VAL A 48 0.93 -3.23 7.37
N ALA A 49 2.27 -3.16 7.39
CA ALA A 49 2.98 -1.90 7.19
C ALA A 49 2.73 -1.27 5.82
N LEU A 50 2.59 -2.08 4.77
CA LEU A 50 2.24 -1.63 3.43
C LEU A 50 0.82 -1.06 3.38
N LEU A 51 -0.16 -1.78 3.95
CA LEU A 51 -1.55 -1.37 3.98
C LEU A 51 -1.74 -0.08 4.78
N SER A 52 -1.05 0.09 5.92
CA SER A 52 -1.10 1.36 6.68
C SER A 52 -0.54 2.55 5.89
N GLN A 53 0.51 2.34 5.09
CA GLN A 53 1.02 3.40 4.21
C GLN A 53 0.04 3.73 3.08
N ALA A 54 -0.62 2.71 2.52
CA ALA A 54 -1.65 2.90 1.51
C ALA A 54 -2.87 3.64 2.07
N GLU A 55 -3.31 3.31 3.29
CA GLU A 55 -4.39 3.99 4.00
C GLU A 55 -4.08 5.48 4.18
N CYS A 56 -2.89 5.81 4.71
CA CYS A 56 -2.43 7.19 4.82
C CYS A 56 -2.46 7.92 3.46
N ARG A 57 -2.00 7.26 2.39
CA ARG A 57 -2.03 7.86 1.05
C ARG A 57 -3.45 8.09 0.53
N ILE A 58 -4.37 7.17 0.81
CA ILE A 58 -5.78 7.28 0.43
C ILE A 58 -6.42 8.46 1.15
N GLU A 59 -6.15 8.64 2.45
CA GLU A 59 -6.66 9.78 3.23
C GLU A 59 -6.16 11.10 2.65
N GLU A 60 -4.85 11.24 2.40
CA GLU A 60 -4.28 12.45 1.80
C GLU A 60 -4.88 12.76 0.41
N LEU A 61 -5.01 11.74 -0.45
CA LEU A 61 -5.63 11.92 -1.77
C LEU A 61 -7.09 12.33 -1.65
N SER A 62 -7.83 11.72 -0.73
CA SER A 62 -9.25 12.01 -0.50
C SER A 62 -9.45 13.46 -0.06
N ASP A 63 -8.62 13.95 0.86
CA ASP A 63 -8.67 15.33 1.34
C ASP A 63 -8.37 16.35 0.24
N VAL A 64 -7.40 16.06 -0.63
CA VAL A 64 -7.05 16.94 -1.75
C VAL A 64 -8.14 16.94 -2.82
N ILE A 65 -8.68 15.74 -3.14
CA ILE A 65 -9.76 15.58 -4.11
C ILE A 65 -11.02 16.33 -3.64
N ALA A 66 -11.39 16.20 -2.36
CA ALA A 66 -12.57 16.88 -1.81
C ALA A 66 -12.44 18.42 -1.92
N GLN A 67 -11.27 18.98 -1.61
CA GLN A 67 -11.03 20.42 -1.74
C GLN A 67 -11.02 20.90 -3.19
N LEU A 68 -10.48 20.11 -4.11
CA LEU A 68 -10.52 20.42 -5.54
C LEU A 68 -11.93 20.36 -6.09
N ASP A 69 -12.72 19.36 -5.69
CA ASP A 69 -14.11 19.18 -6.10
C ASP A 69 -14.99 20.37 -5.67
N GLU A 70 -14.88 20.79 -4.41
CA GLU A 70 -15.60 21.96 -3.89
C GLU A 70 -15.26 23.23 -4.70
N ARG A 71 -13.97 23.48 -4.95
CA ARG A 71 -13.52 24.66 -5.70
C ARG A 71 -13.89 24.60 -7.17
N ALA A 72 -13.78 23.43 -7.80
CA ALA A 72 -14.15 23.21 -9.19
C ALA A 72 -15.66 23.45 -9.37
N THR A 73 -16.48 22.88 -8.49
CA THR A 73 -17.93 23.09 -8.47
C THR A 73 -18.26 24.58 -8.36
N GLY A 74 -17.68 25.29 -7.38
CA GLY A 74 -17.90 26.73 -7.24
C GLY A 74 -17.42 27.54 -8.46
N ALA A 75 -16.33 27.15 -9.11
CA ALA A 75 -15.85 27.82 -10.33
C ALA A 75 -16.78 27.58 -11.52
N ILE A 76 -17.32 26.36 -11.66
CA ILE A 76 -18.30 26.01 -12.69
C ILE A 76 -19.60 26.80 -12.47
N GLU A 77 -20.10 26.90 -11.24
CA GLU A 77 -21.30 27.69 -10.91
C GLU A 77 -21.10 29.18 -11.24
N ARG A 78 -19.92 29.75 -10.91
CA ARG A 78 -19.58 31.13 -11.29
C ARG A 78 -19.50 31.32 -12.80
N LEU A 79 -19.03 30.32 -13.55
CA LEU A 79 -19.03 30.35 -15.01
C LEU A 79 -20.46 30.26 -15.56
N TRP A 80 -21.30 29.38 -15.03
CA TRP A 80 -22.70 29.24 -15.41
C TRP A 80 -23.56 30.47 -15.09
N SER A 81 -23.18 31.28 -14.11
CA SER A 81 -23.82 32.58 -13.89
C SER A 81 -23.72 33.54 -15.10
N LEU A 82 -22.83 33.25 -16.05
CA LEU A 82 -22.66 33.98 -17.31
C LEU A 82 -23.45 33.38 -18.47
N ASP A 83 -24.33 32.40 -18.24
CA ASP A 83 -25.11 31.76 -19.31
C ASP A 83 -25.88 32.80 -20.14
N GLY A 84 -25.79 32.67 -21.47
CA GLY A 84 -26.33 33.64 -22.43
C GLY A 84 -25.64 35.02 -22.48
N ALA A 85 -24.71 35.32 -21.56
CA ALA A 85 -24.00 36.61 -21.47
C ALA A 85 -22.46 36.46 -21.59
N PHE A 86 -21.97 35.25 -21.82
CA PHE A 86 -20.54 34.99 -21.99
C PHE A 86 -19.97 35.75 -23.19
N ASP A 87 -18.78 36.31 -23.02
CA ASP A 87 -18.10 37.14 -24.01
C ASP A 87 -16.61 36.81 -24.01
N PHE A 88 -16.10 36.39 -25.17
CA PHE A 88 -14.69 36.03 -25.35
C PHE A 88 -13.75 37.24 -25.35
N SER A 89 -14.29 38.45 -25.50
CA SER A 89 -13.53 39.70 -25.45
C SER A 89 -13.41 40.25 -24.02
N ASN A 90 -14.12 39.65 -23.07
CA ASN A 90 -14.10 40.07 -21.67
C ASN A 90 -13.11 39.20 -20.88
N ASP A 91 -12.03 39.82 -20.42
CA ASP A 91 -10.95 39.15 -19.68
C ASP A 91 -11.44 38.43 -18.41
N ASP A 92 -12.48 38.94 -17.73
CA ASP A 92 -13.04 38.29 -16.53
C ASP A 92 -13.78 37.00 -16.90
N HIS A 93 -14.54 37.01 -18.00
CA HIS A 93 -15.25 35.83 -18.48
C HIS A 93 -14.26 34.73 -18.89
N ILE A 94 -13.21 35.10 -19.63
CA ILE A 94 -12.12 34.19 -19.99
C ILE A 94 -11.41 33.65 -18.76
N ARG A 95 -11.15 34.49 -17.75
CA ARG A 95 -10.54 34.05 -16.49
C ARG A 95 -11.40 33.02 -15.76
N ARG A 96 -12.71 33.26 -15.63
CA ARG A 96 -13.64 32.30 -14.98
C ARG A 96 -13.67 30.96 -15.73
N PHE A 97 -13.70 30.99 -17.07
CA PHE A 97 -13.62 29.79 -17.88
C PHE A 97 -12.30 29.04 -17.67
N ALA A 98 -11.17 29.74 -17.71
CA ALA A 98 -9.85 29.16 -17.49
C ALA A 98 -9.74 28.53 -16.08
N THR A 99 -10.21 29.22 -15.05
CA THR A 99 -10.20 28.69 -13.67
C THR A 99 -11.05 27.43 -13.54
N ALA A 100 -12.28 27.42 -14.06
CA ALA A 100 -13.13 26.23 -14.03
C ALA A 100 -12.47 25.04 -14.77
N MET A 101 -11.88 25.29 -15.93
CA MET A 101 -11.15 24.28 -16.70
C MET A 101 -9.93 23.75 -15.94
N GLN A 102 -9.11 24.62 -15.37
CA GLN A 102 -7.89 24.25 -14.65
C GLN A 102 -8.20 23.39 -13.43
N LEU A 103 -9.19 23.78 -12.62
CA LEU A 103 -9.60 23.02 -11.45
C LEU A 103 -10.19 21.65 -11.81
N THR A 104 -11.05 21.60 -12.83
CA THR A 104 -11.62 20.32 -13.32
C THR A 104 -10.54 19.40 -13.88
N LYS A 105 -9.55 19.96 -14.59
CA LYS A 105 -8.40 19.22 -15.11
C LYS A 105 -7.54 18.66 -13.98
N ALA A 106 -7.21 19.48 -12.98
CA ALA A 106 -6.45 19.05 -11.81
C ALA A 106 -7.15 17.90 -11.06
N LEU A 107 -8.46 18.00 -10.86
CA LEU A 107 -9.28 16.94 -10.28
C LEU A 107 -9.21 15.65 -11.12
N SER A 108 -9.37 15.76 -12.45
CA SER A 108 -9.28 14.63 -13.35
C SER A 108 -7.89 13.98 -13.38
N GLU A 109 -6.82 14.73 -13.18
CA GLU A 109 -5.45 14.19 -13.11
C GLU A 109 -5.24 13.41 -11.82
N LEU A 110 -5.71 13.93 -10.67
CA LEU A 110 -5.62 13.22 -9.39
C LEU A 110 -6.42 11.93 -9.37
N MET A 111 -7.62 11.92 -9.96
CA MET A 111 -8.45 10.71 -10.04
C MET A 111 -7.79 9.56 -10.81
N ARG A 112 -6.75 9.84 -11.62
CA ARG A 112 -6.03 8.84 -12.42
C ARG A 112 -4.79 8.31 -11.72
N VAL A 113 -4.48 8.80 -10.52
CA VAL A 113 -3.31 8.36 -9.76
C VAL A 113 -3.59 7.01 -9.14
N GLU A 114 -2.72 6.06 -9.44
CA GLU A 114 -2.74 4.74 -8.81
C GLU A 114 -2.04 4.79 -7.45
N ILE A 115 -2.69 4.21 -6.43
CA ILE A 115 -2.19 4.18 -5.05
C ILE A 115 -0.95 3.29 -4.93
N PHE A 116 -0.92 2.20 -5.70
CA PHE A 116 0.18 1.26 -5.76
C PHE A 116 0.97 1.44 -7.06
N ASN A 117 2.25 1.11 -7.02
CA ASN A 117 3.08 0.98 -8.21
C ASN A 117 3.04 -0.47 -8.75
N ASP A 118 3.65 -0.68 -9.92
CA ASP A 118 3.73 -1.99 -10.59
C ASP A 118 4.44 -3.08 -9.75
N GLU A 119 5.22 -2.68 -8.73
CA GLU A 119 5.95 -3.57 -7.83
C GLU A 119 5.16 -3.92 -6.56
N GLY A 120 3.93 -3.38 -6.41
CA GLY A 120 3.06 -3.59 -5.24
C GLY A 120 3.40 -2.71 -4.02
N GLY A 121 4.32 -1.76 -4.16
CA GLY A 121 4.63 -0.74 -3.16
C GLY A 121 3.72 0.49 -3.30
N VAL A 122 3.71 1.38 -2.31
CA VAL A 122 2.97 2.66 -2.40
C VAL A 122 3.64 3.57 -3.42
N ASN A 123 2.82 4.18 -4.29
CA ASN A 123 3.29 5.08 -5.33
C ASN A 123 3.82 6.40 -4.75
N GLN A 124 5.14 6.60 -4.78
CA GLN A 124 5.79 7.83 -4.29
C GLN A 124 5.62 9.03 -5.23
N GLN A 125 5.26 8.81 -6.51
CA GLN A 125 4.99 9.91 -7.44
C GLN A 125 3.75 10.70 -7.02
N THR A 126 2.87 10.08 -6.24
CA THR A 126 1.69 10.70 -5.63
C THR A 126 2.06 11.87 -4.72
N GLU A 127 3.18 11.81 -3.99
CA GLU A 127 3.63 12.93 -3.14
C GLU A 127 3.94 14.18 -3.96
N GLN A 128 4.68 14.01 -5.05
CA GLN A 128 5.09 15.11 -5.90
C GLN A 128 3.89 15.73 -6.60
N LEU A 129 2.93 14.90 -7.03
CA LEU A 129 1.71 15.36 -7.66
C LEU A 129 0.82 16.09 -6.65
N ILE A 130 0.60 15.55 -5.46
CA ILE A 130 -0.14 16.21 -4.37
C ILE A 130 0.49 17.58 -4.06
N ALA A 131 1.82 17.66 -3.90
CA ALA A 131 2.51 18.91 -3.64
C ALA A 131 2.36 19.94 -4.77
N GLN A 132 2.34 19.49 -6.03
CA GLN A 132 2.06 20.36 -7.18
C GLN A 132 0.62 20.87 -7.17
N GLN A 133 -0.36 20.02 -6.87
CA GLN A 133 -1.77 20.42 -6.81
C GLN A 133 -2.04 21.37 -5.63
N TRP A 134 -1.38 21.17 -4.48
CA TRP A 134 -1.43 22.13 -3.38
C TRP A 134 -0.90 23.51 -3.74
N ARG A 135 0.15 23.58 -4.57
CA ARG A 135 0.68 24.85 -5.08
C ARG A 135 -0.31 25.53 -6.03
N LEU A 136 -0.96 24.76 -6.91
CA LEU A 136 -2.06 25.27 -7.73
C LEU A 136 -3.21 25.80 -6.87
N LEU A 137 -3.61 25.06 -5.82
CA LEU A 137 -4.65 25.48 -4.88
C LEU A 137 -4.29 26.76 -4.10
N SER A 138 -3.01 27.01 -3.81
CA SER A 138 -2.59 28.24 -3.12
C SER A 138 -2.46 29.43 -4.07
N GLU A 139 -2.16 29.20 -5.35
CA GLU A 139 -2.07 30.24 -6.38
C GLU A 139 -3.44 30.66 -6.91
N ILE A 140 -4.44 29.77 -6.90
CA ILE A 140 -5.83 30.04 -7.31
C ILE A 140 -6.66 30.56 -6.11
N ALA A 141 -6.11 31.48 -5.31
CA ALA A 141 -6.84 32.10 -4.20
C ALA A 141 -8.19 32.69 -4.67
N PRO A 142 -9.27 32.62 -3.86
CA PRO A 142 -10.62 33.04 -4.24
C PRO A 142 -10.72 34.52 -4.62
#